data_AF-B0X3V6-F1
#
_entry.id   AF-B0X3V6-F1
#
_cell.length_a   1.000
_cell.length_b   1.000
_cell.length_c   1.000
_cell.angle_alpha   90.00
_cell.angle_beta   90.00
_cell.angle_gamma   90.00
#
_symmetry.space_group_name_H-M   'P 1'
#
loop_
_entity.id
_entity.type
_entity.pdbx_description
1 polymer ?
#
loop_
_entity_poly.entity_id
_entity_poly.type
_entity_poly.pdbx_seq_one_letter_code
_entity_poly.pdbx_strand_id
1 'polypeptide(L)'
;MERLNIDIRQSWMHQPVKYELFPLSPVSRHRLGMVQRKTLVLDLDETLIHSHHDAMPRNTVKPGTPHDFTVKVTIDRHPVRFFVHKRPHVDYFLDIVSQWYDLVVFTASMEIYGAAVADKLDNGRNILKRRYYRQHCTPDFGSYTKDLSAICGDLNRAVQPHIVDVETSKLGPRPVTSVSSLVVHYN
;
A
#
# COMPACT_ATOMS: atom_id res chain seq x y z
N MET A 1 -26.78 14.51 -48.24
CA MET A 1 -27.03 14.22 -46.81
C MET A 1 -25.92 13.31 -46.33
N GLU A 2 -24.79 13.89 -45.95
CA GLU A 2 -23.59 13.18 -45.52
C GLU A 2 -23.62 13.09 -43.99
N ARG A 3 -23.70 11.86 -43.46
CA ARG A 3 -23.71 11.65 -42.00
C ARG A 3 -22.26 11.66 -41.52
N LEU A 4 -21.91 12.67 -40.73
CA LEU A 4 -20.68 12.72 -39.95
C LEU A 4 -20.71 11.59 -38.91
N ASN A 5 -19.94 10.53 -39.15
CA ASN A 5 -19.58 9.55 -38.14
C ASN A 5 -18.52 10.18 -37.22
N ILE A 6 -18.98 10.88 -36.19
CA ILE A 6 -18.12 11.27 -35.06
C ILE A 6 -17.86 9.98 -34.28
N ASP A 7 -16.64 9.48 -34.39
CA ASP A 7 -16.14 8.31 -33.68
C ASP A 7 -16.13 8.61 -32.17
N ILE A 8 -17.16 8.16 -31.45
CA ILE A 8 -17.29 8.27 -29.99
C ILE A 8 -16.38 7.21 -29.36
N ARG A 9 -15.07 7.44 -29.47
CA ARG A 9 -14.06 6.80 -28.62
C ARG A 9 -13.26 7.89 -27.93
N GLN A 10 -13.95 8.70 -27.13
CA GLN A 10 -13.27 9.39 -26.05
C GLN A 10 -12.78 8.32 -25.08
N SER A 11 -11.50 7.95 -25.24
CA SER A 11 -10.73 7.31 -24.18
C SER A 11 -10.90 8.19 -22.95
N TRP A 12 -11.58 7.70 -21.92
CA TRP A 12 -11.53 8.32 -20.60
C TRP A 12 -10.10 8.13 -20.09
N MET A 13 -9.19 9.01 -20.52
CA MET A 13 -7.96 9.26 -19.80
C MET A 13 -8.42 9.68 -18.42
N HIS A 14 -8.29 8.79 -17.43
CA HIS A 14 -8.46 9.17 -16.05
C HIS A 14 -7.51 10.34 -15.80
N GLN A 15 -8.02 11.57 -15.79
CA GLN A 15 -7.21 12.67 -15.36
C GLN A 15 -6.83 12.38 -13.91
N PRO A 16 -5.54 12.38 -13.57
CA PRO A 16 -5.14 12.23 -12.18
C PRO A 16 -5.83 13.34 -11.41
N VAL A 17 -6.64 12.97 -10.41
CA VAL A 17 -7.25 13.94 -9.50
C VAL A 17 -6.10 14.74 -8.89
N LYS A 18 -6.07 16.03 -9.18
CA LYS A 18 -5.07 16.93 -8.60
C LYS A 18 -5.53 17.28 -7.20
N TYR A 19 -4.70 16.94 -6.23
CA TYR A 19 -4.90 17.34 -4.86
C TYR A 19 -4.01 18.53 -4.53
N GLU A 20 -4.59 19.55 -3.93
CA GLU A 20 -3.82 20.65 -3.34
C GLU A 20 -3.26 20.20 -1.99
N LEU A 21 -1.94 20.27 -1.85
CA LEU A 21 -1.27 19.97 -0.59
C LEU A 21 -1.30 21.22 0.30
N PHE A 22 -2.12 21.15 1.35
CA PHE A 22 -2.13 22.19 2.37
C PHE A 22 -1.15 21.84 3.49
N PRO A 23 -0.16 22.71 3.79
CA PRO A 23 0.69 22.51 4.93
C PRO A 23 -0.12 22.62 6.23
N LEU A 24 0.36 21.97 7.29
CA LEU A 24 -0.18 22.15 8.63
C LEU A 24 -0.30 23.63 9.00
N SER A 25 -1.45 24.00 9.58
CA SER A 25 -1.64 25.32 10.15
C SER A 25 -0.61 25.59 11.26
N PRO A 26 -0.26 26.87 11.55
CA PRO A 26 0.66 27.20 12.63
C PRO A 26 0.26 26.59 13.97
N VAL A 27 -1.05 26.54 14.27
CA VAL A 27 -1.59 25.94 15.50
C VAL A 27 -1.35 24.43 15.53
N SER A 28 -1.64 23.72 14.43
CA SER A 28 -1.41 22.27 14.34
C SER A 28 0.07 21.93 14.44
N ARG A 29 0.93 22.68 13.75
CA ARG A 29 2.39 22.51 13.83
C ARG A 29 2.91 22.76 15.24
N HIS A 30 2.45 23.80 15.91
CA HIS A 30 2.81 24.10 17.30
C HIS A 30 2.39 22.96 18.23
N ARG A 31 1.14 22.48 18.12
CA ARG A 31 0.66 21.35 18.93
C ARG A 31 1.48 20.08 18.69
N LEU A 32 1.78 19.73 17.44
CA LEU A 32 2.64 18.58 17.12
C LEU A 32 4.10 18.75 17.55
N GLY A 33 4.56 19.99 17.81
CA GLY A 33 5.85 20.24 18.46
C GLY A 33 5.81 20.06 19.98
N MET A 34 4.64 20.20 20.61
CA MET A 34 4.46 20.02 22.05
C MET A 34 4.17 18.57 22.45
N VAL A 35 3.57 17.78 21.55
CA VAL A 35 3.23 16.38 21.80
C VAL A 35 4.01 15.47 20.88
N GLN A 36 4.33 14.27 21.34
CA GLN A 36 4.98 13.30 20.49
C GLN A 36 4.05 12.83 19.38
N ARG A 37 4.55 12.78 18.14
CA ARG A 37 3.80 12.26 16.99
C ARG A 37 3.42 10.80 17.22
N LYS A 38 2.21 10.45 16.82
CA LYS A 38 1.76 9.06 16.78
C LYS A 38 2.43 8.32 15.61
N THR A 39 2.60 7.02 15.76
CA THR A 39 3.12 6.15 14.69
C THR A 39 1.96 5.58 13.89
N LEU A 40 1.99 5.74 12.56
CA LEU A 40 1.02 5.14 11.64
C LEU A 40 1.66 3.94 10.93
N VAL A 41 1.16 2.74 11.19
CA VAL A 41 1.70 1.49 10.61
C VAL A 41 0.95 1.13 9.33
N LEU A 42 1.63 1.04 8.21
CA LEU A 42 1.07 0.87 6.87
C LEU A 42 1.43 -0.50 6.28
N ASP A 43 0.44 -1.24 5.80
CA ASP A 43 0.69 -2.40 4.92
C ASP A 43 0.88 -1.95 3.46
N LEU A 44 1.40 -2.83 2.61
CA LEU A 44 1.65 -2.57 1.18
C LEU A 44 0.60 -3.24 0.29
N ASP A 45 0.74 -4.55 0.07
CA ASP A 45 -0.10 -5.31 -0.86
C ASP A 45 -1.55 -5.36 -0.36
N GLU A 46 -2.48 -5.14 -1.30
CA GLU A 46 -3.93 -4.96 -1.07
C GLU A 46 -4.30 -3.78 -0.16
N THR A 47 -3.35 -2.98 0.33
CA THR A 47 -3.61 -1.77 1.13
C THR A 47 -3.25 -0.49 0.39
N LEU A 48 -1.99 -0.30 0.03
CA LEU A 48 -1.48 0.86 -0.70
C LEU A 48 -1.27 0.58 -2.18
N ILE A 49 -1.07 -0.69 -2.53
CA ILE A 49 -0.79 -1.14 -3.89
C ILE A 49 -1.44 -2.49 -4.16
N HIS A 50 -1.56 -2.83 -5.44
CA HIS A 50 -1.85 -4.17 -5.91
C HIS A 50 -0.76 -4.59 -6.90
N SER A 51 -0.24 -5.81 -6.79
CA SER A 51 0.82 -6.32 -7.67
C SER A 51 0.56 -7.73 -8.20
N HIS A 52 1.14 -8.01 -9.37
CA HIS A 52 1.25 -9.34 -9.93
C HIS A 52 2.62 -9.52 -10.59
N HIS A 53 3.05 -10.76 -10.80
CA HIS A 53 4.35 -11.08 -11.36
C HIS A 53 4.23 -12.06 -12.54
N ASP A 54 5.24 -12.06 -13.42
CA ASP A 54 5.24 -12.84 -14.68
C ASP A 54 4.95 -14.33 -14.48
N ALA A 55 5.35 -14.93 -13.35
CA ALA A 55 5.14 -16.35 -13.06
C ALA A 55 3.70 -16.70 -12.62
N MET A 56 2.88 -15.72 -12.26
CA MET A 56 1.49 -15.91 -11.85
C MET A 56 0.63 -14.72 -12.30
N PRO A 57 0.24 -14.65 -13.59
CA PRO A 57 -0.65 -13.60 -14.07
C PRO A 57 -2.01 -13.74 -13.39
N ARG A 58 -2.40 -12.72 -12.61
CA ARG A 58 -3.72 -12.61 -12.01
C ARG A 58 -4.58 -11.67 -12.83
N ASN A 59 -5.74 -12.13 -13.27
CA ASN A 59 -6.76 -11.29 -13.93
C ASN A 59 -7.59 -10.50 -12.90
N THR A 60 -6.90 -9.86 -11.95
CA THR A 60 -7.51 -9.00 -10.92
C THR A 60 -7.68 -7.56 -11.41
N VAL A 61 -6.94 -7.17 -12.45
CA VAL A 61 -7.01 -5.86 -13.10
C VAL A 61 -7.62 -6.02 -14.49
N LYS A 62 -8.41 -5.03 -14.92
CA LYS A 62 -8.99 -5.03 -16.27
C LYS A 62 -7.88 -5.16 -17.33
N PRO A 63 -8.04 -6.03 -18.34
CA PRO A 63 -7.07 -6.13 -19.43
C PRO A 63 -6.78 -4.76 -20.06
N GLY A 64 -5.51 -4.45 -20.24
CA GLY A 64 -5.05 -3.18 -20.82
C GLY A 64 -4.93 -2.01 -19.83
N THR A 65 -5.22 -2.19 -18.54
CA THR A 65 -4.86 -1.18 -17.53
C THR A 65 -3.34 -1.11 -17.40
N PRO A 66 -2.71 0.06 -17.59
CA PRO A 66 -1.28 0.22 -17.40
C PRO A 66 -0.93 0.16 -15.91
N HIS A 67 0.20 -0.45 -15.60
CA HIS A 67 0.78 -0.41 -14.26
C HIS A 67 1.50 0.92 -14.03
N ASP A 68 1.55 1.39 -12.78
CA ASP A 68 2.20 2.65 -12.42
C ASP A 68 3.72 2.55 -12.42
N PHE A 69 4.25 1.41 -11.94
CA PHE A 69 5.68 1.12 -11.98
C PHE A 69 5.98 -0.37 -11.96
N THR A 70 7.20 -0.72 -12.34
CA THR A 70 7.72 -2.09 -12.30
C THR A 70 8.82 -2.22 -11.25
N VAL A 71 8.79 -3.31 -10.49
CA VAL A 71 9.87 -3.71 -9.58
C VAL A 71 10.53 -4.99 -10.11
N LYS A 72 11.86 -5.01 -10.19
CA LYS A 72 12.64 -6.18 -10.60
C LYS A 72 13.51 -6.62 -9.43
N VAL A 73 13.34 -7.86 -8.99
CA VAL A 73 14.08 -8.44 -7.86
C VAL A 73 14.56 -9.84 -8.23
N THR A 74 15.61 -10.32 -7.57
CA THR A 74 16.09 -11.69 -7.76
C THR A 74 15.68 -12.53 -6.56
N ILE A 75 14.83 -13.54 -6.80
CA ILE A 75 14.36 -14.49 -5.78
C ILE A 75 14.99 -15.84 -6.11
N ASP A 76 15.75 -16.44 -5.20
CA ASP A 76 16.40 -17.73 -5.41
C ASP A 76 17.15 -17.84 -6.76
N ARG A 77 17.92 -16.80 -7.10
CA ARG A 77 18.67 -16.64 -8.36
C ARG A 77 17.81 -16.46 -9.62
N HIS A 78 16.49 -16.43 -9.51
CA HIS A 78 15.59 -16.17 -10.61
C HIS A 78 15.16 -14.70 -10.62
N PRO A 79 15.35 -13.96 -11.71
CA PRO A 79 14.84 -12.60 -11.83
C PRO A 79 13.31 -12.65 -11.94
N VAL A 80 12.63 -11.96 -11.03
CA VAL A 80 11.17 -11.82 -11.00
C VAL A 80 10.81 -10.36 -11.21
N ARG A 81 9.84 -10.12 -12.09
CA ARG A 81 9.29 -8.80 -12.37
C ARG A 81 7.89 -8.69 -11.77
N PHE A 82 7.66 -7.62 -11.03
CA PHE A 82 6.38 -7.27 -10.46
C PHE A 82 5.83 -6.02 -11.16
N PHE A 83 4.60 -6.10 -11.63
CA PHE A 83 3.84 -4.96 -12.14
C PHE A 83 2.96 -4.43 -11.02
N VAL A 84 3.17 -3.17 -10.65
CA VAL A 84 2.56 -2.58 -9.46
C VAL A 84 1.57 -1.51 -9.88
N HIS A 85 0.35 -1.64 -9.36
CA HIS A 85 -0.73 -0.66 -9.48
C HIS A 85 -0.87 0.03 -8.12
N LYS A 86 -0.85 1.35 -8.14
CA LYS A 86 -1.06 2.17 -6.95
C LYS A 86 -2.53 2.20 -6.62
N ARG A 87 -2.86 2.11 -5.34
CA ARG A 87 -4.22 2.45 -4.90
C ARG A 87 -4.48 3.91 -5.30
N PRO A 88 -5.64 4.23 -5.89
CA PRO A 88 -5.98 5.60 -6.20
C PRO A 88 -5.73 6.51 -5.00
N HIS A 89 -5.06 7.64 -5.25
CA HIS A 89 -4.76 8.67 -4.26
C HIS A 89 -3.71 8.32 -3.20
N VAL A 90 -2.97 7.22 -3.37
CA VAL A 90 -1.93 6.81 -2.40
C VAL A 90 -0.85 7.87 -2.17
N ASP A 91 -0.43 8.60 -3.21
CA ASP A 91 0.59 9.65 -3.07
C ASP A 91 0.11 10.78 -2.18
N TYR A 92 -1.09 11.27 -2.48
CA TYR A 92 -1.75 12.31 -1.70
C TYR A 92 -2.00 11.86 -0.26
N PHE A 93 -2.48 10.63 -0.07
CA PHE A 93 -2.63 10.05 1.25
C PHE A 93 -1.31 10.10 2.03
N LEU A 94 -0.20 9.62 1.44
CA LEU A 94 1.12 9.64 2.05
C LEU A 94 1.62 11.06 2.35
N ASP A 95 1.38 12.03 1.45
CA ASP A 95 1.74 13.44 1.66
C ASP A 95 0.96 14.08 2.82
N ILE A 96 -0.31 13.72 3.00
CA ILE A 96 -1.11 14.25 4.11
C ILE A 96 -0.71 13.57 5.41
N VAL A 97 -0.73 12.23 5.49
CA VAL A 97 -0.50 11.54 6.77
C VAL A 97 0.93 11.69 7.28
N SER A 98 1.93 11.85 6.40
CA SER A 98 3.33 12.11 6.78
C SER A 98 3.54 13.48 7.42
N GLN A 99 2.56 14.39 7.40
CA GLN A 99 2.62 15.63 8.17
C GLN A 99 2.19 15.43 9.64
N TRP A 100 1.35 14.43 9.91
CA TRP A 100 0.76 14.20 11.24
C TRP A 100 1.42 13.04 11.99
N TYR A 101 1.79 11.97 11.29
CA TYR A 101 2.26 10.70 11.87
C TYR A 101 3.68 10.35 11.46
N ASP A 102 4.40 9.63 12.33
CA ASP A 102 5.61 8.93 11.93
C ASP A 102 5.20 7.64 11.20
N LEU A 103 5.54 7.51 9.92
CA LEU A 103 5.08 6.39 9.13
C LEU A 103 6.02 5.19 9.26
N VAL A 104 5.44 4.01 9.43
CA VAL A 104 6.15 2.73 9.48
C VAL A 104 5.52 1.79 8.47
N VAL A 105 6.33 1.18 7.60
CA VAL A 105 5.84 0.08 6.75
C VAL A 105 5.90 -1.20 7.57
N PHE A 106 4.81 -1.97 7.64
CA PHE A 106 4.82 -3.34 8.14
C PHE A 106 4.00 -4.24 7.23
N THR A 107 4.69 -5.06 6.45
CA THR A 107 4.08 -5.93 5.44
C THR A 107 4.47 -7.39 5.64
N ALA A 108 3.56 -8.30 5.27
CA ALA A 108 3.83 -9.74 5.22
C ALA A 108 4.61 -10.14 3.95
N SER A 109 5.08 -9.18 3.15
CA SER A 109 5.89 -9.40 1.96
C SER A 109 7.39 -9.52 2.26
N MET A 110 8.15 -10.18 1.37
CA MET A 110 9.60 -10.31 1.53
C MET A 110 10.28 -8.95 1.39
N GLU A 111 11.33 -8.73 2.17
CA GLU A 111 12.09 -7.47 2.18
C GLU A 111 12.55 -7.04 0.79
N ILE A 112 13.12 -7.95 0.00
CA ILE A 112 13.66 -7.60 -1.33
C ILE A 112 12.62 -6.96 -2.26
N TYR A 113 11.35 -7.33 -2.14
CA TYR A 113 10.24 -6.76 -2.90
C TYR A 113 9.62 -5.56 -2.15
N GLY A 114 9.33 -5.72 -0.86
CA GLY A 114 8.69 -4.69 -0.05
C GLY A 114 9.52 -3.41 0.07
N ALA A 115 10.84 -3.53 0.17
CA ALA A 115 11.76 -2.38 0.17
C ALA A 115 11.70 -1.63 -1.16
N ALA A 116 11.77 -2.33 -2.29
CA ALA A 116 11.72 -1.72 -3.61
C ALA A 116 10.37 -1.02 -3.87
N VAL A 117 9.25 -1.60 -3.43
CA VAL A 117 7.93 -0.94 -3.49
C VAL A 117 7.89 0.28 -2.59
N ALA A 118 8.36 0.16 -1.34
CA ALA A 118 8.37 1.27 -0.40
C ALA A 118 9.24 2.44 -0.90
N ASP A 119 10.37 2.17 -1.57
CA ASP A 119 11.21 3.22 -2.18
C ASP A 119 10.51 3.93 -3.34
N LYS A 120 9.78 3.18 -4.18
CA LYS A 120 8.98 3.75 -5.27
C LYS A 120 7.82 4.59 -4.75
N LEU A 121 7.17 4.16 -3.67
CA LEU A 121 6.15 4.95 -3.00
C LEU A 121 6.75 6.17 -2.30
N ASP A 122 7.86 6.04 -1.58
CA ASP A 122 8.50 7.13 -0.85
C ASP A 122 9.01 8.23 -1.79
N ASN A 123 9.52 7.86 -2.97
CA ASN A 123 9.99 8.77 -4.00
C ASN A 123 10.99 9.82 -3.48
N GLY A 124 11.88 9.42 -2.55
CA GLY A 124 12.92 10.28 -1.99
C GLY A 124 12.44 11.28 -0.93
N ARG A 125 11.15 11.25 -0.55
CA ARG A 125 10.60 12.09 0.52
C ARG A 125 11.12 11.71 1.91
N ASN A 126 11.64 10.49 2.05
CA ASN A 126 12.24 9.98 3.28
C ASN A 126 11.23 9.88 4.44
N ILE A 127 9.97 9.57 4.11
CA ILE A 127 8.83 9.45 5.04
C ILE A 127 8.59 7.99 5.46
N LEU A 128 9.02 7.00 4.66
CA LEU A 128 8.86 5.57 4.94
C LEU A 128 10.18 4.92 5.42
N LYS A 129 10.89 5.52 6.39
CA LYS A 129 12.23 5.02 6.82
C LYS A 129 12.19 3.72 7.60
N ARG A 130 11.22 3.58 8.51
CA ARG A 130 11.09 2.42 9.39
C ARG A 130 10.25 1.37 8.68
N ARG A 131 10.81 0.18 8.49
CA ARG A 131 10.19 -0.86 7.66
C ARG A 131 10.37 -2.23 8.30
N TYR A 132 9.28 -2.98 8.33
CA TYR A 132 9.19 -4.34 8.82
C TYR A 132 8.57 -5.21 7.73
N TYR A 133 9.22 -6.33 7.48
CA TYR A 133 8.88 -7.29 6.43
C TYR A 133 8.53 -8.65 7.02
N ARG A 134 8.24 -9.63 6.16
CA ARG A 134 7.84 -10.99 6.53
C ARG A 134 8.70 -11.63 7.62
N GLN A 135 10.03 -11.43 7.62
CA GLN A 135 10.90 -12.01 8.64
C GLN A 135 10.67 -11.47 10.07
N HIS A 136 9.93 -10.37 10.21
CA HIS A 136 9.53 -9.78 11.49
C HIS A 136 8.10 -10.17 11.90
N CYS A 137 7.38 -10.92 11.07
CA CYS A 137 6.07 -11.47 11.41
C CYS A 137 6.22 -12.78 12.17
N THR A 138 5.25 -13.08 13.03
CA THR A 138 5.11 -14.42 13.63
C THR A 138 4.29 -15.30 12.70
N PRO A 139 4.84 -16.42 12.20
CA PRO A 139 4.07 -17.35 11.38
C PRO A 139 3.04 -18.07 12.24
N ASP A 140 1.78 -18.06 11.81
CA ASP A 140 0.68 -18.70 12.55
C ASP A 140 -0.30 -19.39 11.59
N PHE A 141 -0.35 -20.72 11.63
CA PHE A 141 -1.23 -21.58 10.82
C PHE A 141 -1.40 -21.17 9.34
N GLY A 142 -0.30 -20.83 8.66
CA GLY A 142 -0.32 -20.44 7.25
C GLY A 142 -0.64 -18.96 6.99
N SER A 143 -0.70 -18.16 8.04
CA SER A 143 -0.79 -16.69 8.02
C SER A 143 0.44 -16.06 8.69
N TYR A 144 0.55 -14.74 8.62
CA TYR A 144 1.62 -13.96 9.23
C TYR A 144 1.02 -12.89 10.12
N THR A 145 1.25 -13.02 11.43
CA THR A 145 0.79 -12.06 12.43
C THR A 145 1.81 -10.95 12.62
N LYS A 146 1.32 -9.71 12.67
CA LYS A 146 2.12 -8.50 12.86
C LYS A 146 2.03 -8.03 14.30
N ASP A 147 3.08 -8.25 15.08
CA ASP A 147 3.15 -7.75 16.45
C ASP A 147 3.52 -6.26 16.46
N LEU A 148 2.54 -5.42 16.80
CA LEU A 148 2.73 -3.96 16.85
C LEU A 148 3.57 -3.51 18.06
N SER A 149 3.71 -4.36 19.09
CA SER A 149 4.56 -4.05 20.26
C SER A 149 6.04 -3.94 19.86
N ALA A 150 6.46 -4.65 18.81
CA ALA A 150 7.78 -4.54 18.21
C ALA A 150 8.04 -3.16 17.56
N ILE A 151 6.97 -2.42 17.22
CA ILE A 151 7.07 -1.10 16.59
C ILE A 151 6.99 0.02 17.62
N CYS A 152 6.12 -0.11 18.62
CA CYS A 152 5.96 0.89 19.67
C CYS A 152 5.68 0.21 21.01
N GLY A 153 6.53 0.49 22.01
CA GLY A 153 6.34 -0.03 23.37
C GLY A 153 5.12 0.55 24.11
N ASP A 154 4.49 1.58 23.57
CA ASP A 154 3.20 2.10 24.03
C ASP A 154 2.20 2.06 22.87
N LEU A 155 1.34 1.04 22.87
CA LEU A 155 0.38 0.79 21.81
C LEU A 155 -0.67 1.91 21.67
N ASN A 156 -0.90 2.75 22.69
CA ASN A 156 -1.76 3.94 22.55
C ASN A 156 -1.21 4.97 21.55
N ARG A 157 0.08 4.84 21.20
CA ARG A 157 0.78 5.67 20.23
C ARG A 157 0.88 5.04 18.85
N ALA A 158 0.58 3.75 18.72
CA ALA A 158 0.46 3.07 17.45
C ALA A 158 -0.98 3.22 16.95
N VAL A 159 -1.14 3.81 15.77
CA VAL A 159 -2.39 3.77 15.02
C VAL A 159 -2.11 2.85 13.84
N GLN A 160 -2.81 1.72 13.76
CA GLN A 160 -2.97 1.06 12.49
C GLN A 160 -4.16 1.74 11.81
N PRO A 161 -4.01 2.27 10.59
CA PRO A 161 -5.19 2.66 9.85
C PRO A 161 -5.94 1.35 9.59
N HIS A 162 -7.11 1.19 10.21
CA HIS A 162 -8.14 0.33 9.65
C HIS A 162 -8.55 0.97 8.31
N ILE A 163 -7.72 0.80 7.28
CA ILE A 163 -8.22 0.87 5.93
C ILE A 163 -9.08 -0.38 5.80
N VAL A 164 -10.36 -0.19 6.06
CA VAL A 164 -11.40 -1.19 5.79
C VAL A 164 -11.28 -1.52 4.32
N ASP A 165 -10.79 -2.72 4.02
CA ASP A 165 -10.90 -3.24 2.67
C ASP A 165 -12.39 -3.37 2.33
N VAL A 166 -12.73 -2.87 1.15
CA VAL A 166 -14.01 -3.15 0.51
C VAL A 166 -13.98 -4.63 0.15
N GLU A 167 -14.63 -5.45 0.97
CA GLU A 167 -14.93 -6.84 0.65
C GLU A 167 -15.83 -6.86 -0.60
N THR A 168 -15.25 -7.14 -1.78
CA THR A 168 -16.07 -7.55 -2.93
C THR A 168 -16.44 -9.01 -2.71
N SER A 169 -17.59 -9.21 -2.09
CA SER A 169 -18.26 -10.50 -2.00
C SER A 169 -18.40 -11.13 -3.39
N LYS A 170 -17.72 -12.26 -3.60
CA LYS A 170 -18.13 -13.27 -4.57
C LYS A 170 -18.14 -14.63 -3.90
N LEU A 171 -19.35 -15.00 -3.47
CA LEU A 171 -19.75 -16.36 -3.16
C LEU A 171 -19.55 -17.24 -4.40
N GLY A 172 -18.71 -18.27 -4.31
CA GLY A 172 -18.58 -19.33 -5.33
C GLY A 172 -17.39 -20.26 -5.06
N PRO A 173 -17.50 -21.59 -5.31
CA PRO A 173 -16.72 -22.60 -4.56
C PRO A 173 -15.36 -22.94 -5.19
N ARG A 174 -14.33 -23.01 -4.31
CA ARG A 174 -12.93 -23.50 -4.50
C ARG A 174 -11.94 -22.52 -5.18
N PRO A 175 -10.62 -22.72 -5.03
CA PRO A 175 -9.84 -23.31 -3.93
C PRO A 175 -9.08 -22.22 -3.16
N VAL A 176 -8.72 -22.54 -1.91
CA VAL A 176 -8.04 -21.65 -0.97
C VAL A 176 -6.65 -21.27 -1.51
N THR A 177 -6.45 -20.04 -1.94
CA THR A 177 -5.12 -19.45 -2.13
C THR A 177 -4.98 -18.30 -1.15
N SER A 178 -4.32 -18.63 -0.03
CA SER A 178 -3.80 -17.76 1.04
C SER A 178 -4.06 -16.27 0.84
N VAL A 179 -5.13 -15.80 1.48
CA VAL A 179 -5.31 -14.39 1.81
C VAL A 179 -4.51 -14.21 3.09
N SER A 180 -3.51 -13.33 3.09
CA SER A 180 -2.81 -12.93 4.31
C SER A 180 -3.81 -12.17 5.18
N SER A 181 -4.59 -12.90 5.98
CA SER A 181 -5.51 -12.34 6.94
C SER A 181 -4.73 -11.46 7.91
N LEU A 182 -5.12 -10.18 8.00
CA LEU A 182 -4.70 -9.31 9.08
C LEU A 182 -5.47 -9.73 10.33
N VAL A 183 -4.83 -10.49 11.23
CA VAL A 183 -5.34 -10.69 12.59
C VAL A 183 -4.48 -9.84 13.51
N VAL A 184 -5.05 -8.76 14.03
CA VAL A 184 -4.44 -7.94 15.08
C VAL A 184 -4.90 -8.52 16.41
N HIS A 185 -4.02 -9.22 17.11
CA HIS A 185 -4.27 -9.62 18.49
C HIS A 185 -3.84 -8.48 19.42
N TYR A 186 -4.77 -7.99 20.22
CA TYR A 186 -4.47 -7.22 21.43
C TYR A 186 -4.28 -8.24 22.56
N ASN A 187 -3.14 -8.18 23.27
CA ASN A 187 -3.00 -8.84 24.57
C ASN A 187 -3.70 -8.00 25.64
#